data_AF-A0A3D2RRS4-F1
#
_entry.id   AF-A0A3D2RRS4-F1
#
_cell.length_a   1.000
_cell.length_b   1.000
_cell.length_c   1.000
_cell.angle_alpha   90.00
_cell.angle_beta   90.00
_cell.angle_gamma   90.00
#
_symmetry.space_group_name_H-M   'P 1'
#
loop_
_entity.id
_entity.type
_entity.pdbx_description
1 polymer ?
#
loop_
_entity_poly.entity_id
_entity_poly.type
_entity_poly.pdbx_seq_one_letter_code
_entity_poly.pdbx_strand_id
1 'polypeptide(L)'
;TFKNANPKTRVKWAGPDMSVLSSITARLMETWSHGQAVYDILGVVRRDRDYIRNIVILGNNTFEWAFHNRKKSAPRCKPFLRLVSPSKKIWEFNQPSEENFIEGTATEFCQVVSQTRNIQDTKLAVVGTTANKWMSIAQCFAGPPQTPPAPGTRFRGATKTD
;
A
#
# COMPACT_ATOMS: atom_id res chain seq x y z
N THR A 1 25.15 7.34 8.54
CA THR A 1 23.73 7.16 8.95
C THR A 1 22.84 7.26 7.71
N PHE A 2 21.62 6.71 7.74
CA PHE A 2 20.69 6.79 6.60
C PHE A 2 20.40 8.24 6.15
N LYS A 3 20.41 9.20 7.08
CA LYS A 3 20.22 10.63 6.82
C LYS A 3 21.18 11.20 5.75
N ASN A 4 22.43 10.73 5.72
CA ASN A 4 23.48 11.27 4.86
C ASN A 4 23.84 10.33 3.68
N ALA A 5 23.14 9.20 3.55
CA ALA A 5 23.45 8.21 2.53
C ALA A 5 22.88 8.63 1.16
N ASN A 6 23.58 8.28 0.09
CA ASN A 6 23.07 8.51 -1.26
C ASN A 6 21.80 7.64 -1.48
N PRO A 7 20.65 8.23 -1.86
CA PRO A 7 19.39 7.52 -2.03
C PRO A 7 19.45 6.34 -3.02
N LYS A 8 20.37 6.37 -3.99
CA LYS A 8 20.52 5.35 -5.04
C LYS A 8 21.47 4.21 -4.67
N THR A 9 22.28 4.36 -3.63
CA THR A 9 23.19 3.30 -3.17
C THR A 9 22.41 2.03 -2.88
N ARG A 10 22.94 0.88 -3.31
CA ARG A 10 22.32 -0.43 -3.10
C ARG A 10 22.73 -1.00 -1.75
N VAL A 11 21.78 -1.55 -1.02
CA VAL A 11 21.97 -2.24 0.26
C VAL A 11 21.43 -3.66 0.16
N LYS A 12 22.11 -4.59 0.84
CA LYS A 12 21.66 -5.98 0.93
C LYS A 12 20.27 -6.05 1.56
N TRP A 13 19.43 -6.93 1.04
CA TRP A 13 18.06 -7.13 1.50
C TRP A 13 17.67 -8.61 1.47
N ALA A 14 16.56 -8.98 2.11
CA ALA A 14 16.05 -10.36 2.10
C ALA A 14 15.57 -10.85 0.71
N GLY A 15 15.47 -9.95 -0.27
CA GLY A 15 15.18 -10.23 -1.67
C GLY A 15 16.25 -9.61 -2.56
N PRO A 16 15.92 -9.14 -3.77
CA PRO A 16 16.85 -8.33 -4.56
C PRO A 16 17.36 -7.15 -3.72
N ASP A 17 18.62 -6.77 -3.92
CA ASP A 17 19.17 -5.57 -3.32
C ASP A 17 18.21 -4.39 -3.51
N MET A 18 18.17 -3.48 -2.55
CA MET A 18 17.31 -2.30 -2.63
C MET A 18 18.15 -1.04 -2.58
N SER A 19 17.62 0.05 -3.16
CA SER A 19 18.21 1.35 -2.92
C SER A 19 18.03 1.74 -1.45
N VAL A 20 18.91 2.60 -0.93
CA VAL A 20 18.77 3.19 0.40
C VAL A 20 17.38 3.80 0.60
N LEU A 21 16.87 4.53 -0.40
CA LEU A 21 15.54 5.13 -0.35
C LEU A 21 14.43 4.08 -0.19
N SER A 22 14.48 3.01 -0.99
CA SER A 22 13.49 1.93 -0.91
C SER A 22 13.59 1.19 0.42
N SER A 23 14.79 0.99 0.96
CA SER A 23 15.01 0.35 2.27
C SER A 23 14.36 1.15 3.41
N ILE A 24 14.56 2.47 3.44
CA ILE A 24 13.94 3.36 4.44
C ILE A 24 12.41 3.36 4.28
N THR A 25 11.93 3.43 3.05
CA THR A 25 10.48 3.43 2.76
C THR A 25 9.83 2.11 3.16
N ALA A 26 10.50 0.97 2.93
CA ALA A 26 10.03 -0.34 3.36
C ALA A 26 9.92 -0.41 4.88
N ARG A 27 10.90 0.13 5.63
CA ARG A 27 10.85 0.18 7.10
C ARG A 27 9.73 1.08 7.61
N LEU A 28 9.51 2.23 6.99
CA LEU A 28 8.35 3.08 7.28
C LEU A 28 7.03 2.32 7.08
N MET A 29 6.88 1.65 5.92
CA MET A 29 5.68 0.87 5.60
C MET A 29 5.46 -0.26 6.61
N GLU A 30 6.51 -1.00 6.98
CA GLU A 30 6.44 -2.10 7.95
C GLU A 30 6.03 -1.60 9.34
N THR A 31 6.67 -0.54 9.84
CA THR A 31 6.26 0.08 11.12
C THR A 31 4.82 0.60 11.08
N TRP A 32 4.42 1.20 9.96
CA TRP A 32 3.06 1.72 9.78
C TRP A 32 2.02 0.59 9.76
N SER A 33 2.26 -0.48 9.00
CA SER A 33 1.31 -1.58 8.80
C SER A 33 1.15 -2.44 10.05
N HIS A 34 2.24 -2.78 10.74
CA HIS A 34 2.15 -3.48 12.03
C HIS A 34 1.53 -2.59 13.11
N GLY A 35 1.83 -1.29 13.10
CA GLY A 35 1.17 -0.33 13.99
C GLY A 35 -0.34 -0.27 13.78
N GLN A 36 -0.84 -0.42 12.54
CA GLN A 36 -2.28 -0.45 12.26
C GLN A 36 -2.99 -1.57 13.04
N ALA A 37 -2.39 -2.76 13.14
CA ALA A 37 -2.96 -3.86 13.91
C ALA A 37 -3.11 -3.52 15.41
N VAL A 38 -2.16 -2.76 15.96
CA VAL A 38 -2.25 -2.28 17.35
C VAL A 38 -3.40 -1.28 17.52
N TYR A 39 -3.52 -0.29 16.61
CA TYR A 39 -4.66 0.63 16.59
C TYR A 39 -5.99 -0.11 16.51
N ASP A 40 -6.05 -1.17 15.70
CA ASP A 40 -7.25 -1.98 15.53
C ASP A 40 -7.65 -2.70 16.81
N ILE A 41 -6.71 -3.38 17.46
CA ILE A 41 -6.96 -4.09 18.74
C ILE A 41 -7.38 -3.12 19.85
N LEU A 42 -6.81 -1.92 19.86
CA LEU A 42 -7.16 -0.88 20.83
C LEU A 42 -8.46 -0.14 20.50
N GLY A 43 -9.06 -0.37 19.32
CA GLY A 43 -10.26 0.35 18.89
C GLY A 43 -10.02 1.82 18.55
N VAL A 44 -8.78 2.26 18.34
CA VAL A 44 -8.41 3.67 18.15
C VAL A 44 -8.24 4.00 16.67
N VAL A 45 -8.73 5.16 16.25
CA VAL A 45 -8.50 5.65 14.88
C VAL A 45 -7.07 6.19 14.75
N ARG A 46 -6.26 5.56 13.90
CA ARG A 46 -4.94 6.10 13.53
C ARG A 46 -5.12 7.43 12.80
N ARG A 47 -4.41 8.47 13.26
CA ARG A 47 -4.35 9.77 12.59
C ARG A 47 -3.09 9.85 11.72
N ASP A 48 -3.23 9.48 10.46
CA ASP A 48 -2.13 9.58 9.51
C ASP A 48 -1.81 11.04 9.13
N ARG A 49 -0.60 11.24 8.62
CA ARG A 49 -0.15 12.48 7.99
C ARG A 49 0.44 12.15 6.63
N ASP A 50 0.79 13.19 5.87
CA ASP A 50 1.26 13.06 4.48
C ASP A 50 2.54 12.22 4.30
N TYR A 51 3.23 11.81 5.38
CA TYR A 51 4.34 10.85 5.30
C TYR A 51 3.94 9.52 4.63
N ILE A 52 2.65 9.14 4.66
CA ILE A 52 2.14 7.93 4.01
C ILE A 52 2.25 7.99 2.48
N ARG A 53 2.51 9.17 1.88
CA ARG A 53 2.81 9.29 0.45
C ARG A 53 3.94 8.37 0.03
N ASN A 54 4.93 8.14 0.89
CA ASN A 54 6.01 7.20 0.62
C ASN A 54 5.52 5.74 0.50
N ILE A 55 4.53 5.36 1.32
CA ILE A 55 3.90 4.04 1.25
C ILE A 55 3.04 3.92 -0.01
N VAL A 56 2.33 4.98 -0.41
CA VAL A 56 1.61 5.05 -1.69
C VAL A 56 2.56 4.82 -2.87
N ILE A 57 3.69 5.53 -2.89
CA ILE A 57 4.73 5.39 -3.94
C ILE A 57 5.28 3.96 -3.95
N LEU A 58 5.58 3.38 -2.79
CA LEU A 58 6.02 1.99 -2.70
C LEU A 58 4.97 1.02 -3.27
N GLY A 59 3.70 1.17 -2.86
CA GLY A 59 2.58 0.42 -3.39
C GLY A 59 2.52 0.47 -4.92
N ASN A 60 2.51 1.68 -5.49
CA ASN A 60 2.47 1.89 -6.94
C ASN A 60 3.69 1.29 -7.69
N ASN A 61 4.88 1.39 -7.10
CA ASN A 61 6.09 0.83 -7.68
C ASN A 61 6.07 -0.71 -7.66
N THR A 62 5.40 -1.32 -6.68
CA THR A 62 5.25 -2.78 -6.56
C THR A 62 4.10 -3.39 -7.38
N PHE A 63 3.44 -2.61 -8.24
CA PHE A 63 2.37 -3.12 -9.13
C PHE A 63 2.78 -4.40 -9.87
N GLU A 64 3.84 -4.34 -10.69
CA GLU A 64 4.28 -5.48 -11.50
C GLU A 64 4.80 -6.62 -10.63
N TRP A 65 5.49 -6.27 -9.54
CA TRP A 65 5.99 -7.22 -8.57
C TRP A 65 4.87 -8.10 -7.99
N ALA A 66 3.70 -7.54 -7.68
CA ALA A 66 2.58 -8.30 -7.15
C ALA A 66 2.09 -9.42 -8.09
N PHE A 67 2.20 -9.22 -9.41
CA PHE A 67 1.89 -10.24 -10.42
C PHE A 67 3.03 -11.23 -10.59
N HIS A 68 4.26 -10.73 -10.76
CA HIS A 68 5.45 -11.56 -10.98
C HIS A 68 5.73 -12.50 -9.80
N ASN A 69 5.57 -12.02 -8.56
CA ASN A 69 5.72 -12.84 -7.36
C ASN A 69 4.77 -14.05 -7.38
N ARG A 70 3.59 -13.90 -8.01
CA ARG A 70 2.59 -14.96 -8.20
C ARG A 70 2.71 -15.72 -9.52
N LYS A 71 3.83 -15.57 -10.24
CA LYS A 71 4.06 -16.18 -11.57
C LYS A 71 2.98 -15.81 -12.59
N LYS A 72 2.40 -14.61 -12.48
CA LYS A 72 1.42 -14.05 -13.43
C LYS A 72 2.07 -12.94 -14.25
N SER A 73 1.66 -12.79 -15.51
CA SER A 73 2.04 -11.66 -16.33
C SER A 73 1.37 -10.39 -15.81
N ALA A 74 2.17 -9.34 -15.56
CA ALA A 74 1.64 -8.04 -15.19
C ALA A 74 0.94 -7.38 -16.40
N PRO A 75 -0.25 -6.78 -16.22
CA PRO A 75 -0.86 -5.95 -17.27
C PRO A 75 0.05 -4.78 -17.65
N ARG A 76 0.05 -4.39 -18.93
CA ARG A 76 0.94 -3.32 -19.44
C ARG A 76 0.64 -1.95 -18.84
N CYS A 77 -0.64 -1.63 -18.63
CA CYS A 77 -1.07 -0.31 -18.17
C CYS A 77 -1.40 -0.34 -16.68
N LYS A 78 -0.64 0.40 -15.88
CA LYS A 78 -0.97 0.61 -14.46
C LYS A 78 -2.26 1.43 -14.35
N PRO A 79 -3.16 1.11 -13.39
CA PRO A 79 -4.35 1.92 -13.13
C PRO A 79 -3.98 3.35 -12.74
N PHE A 80 -4.80 4.31 -13.16
CA PHE A 80 -4.73 5.68 -12.65
C PHE A 80 -4.98 5.67 -11.14
N LEU A 81 -4.13 6.33 -10.36
CA LEU A 81 -4.38 6.50 -8.93
C LEU A 81 -4.75 7.95 -8.67
N ARG A 82 -5.89 8.18 -8.03
CA ARG A 82 -6.32 9.50 -7.55
C ARG A 82 -6.67 9.43 -6.08
N LEU A 83 -5.76 9.83 -5.21
CA LEU A 83 -5.84 9.60 -3.77
C LEU A 83 -5.92 10.89 -2.99
N VAL A 84 -6.85 10.97 -2.04
CA VAL A 84 -6.97 12.08 -1.08
C VAL A 84 -5.98 11.87 0.06
N SER A 85 -5.06 12.80 0.23
CA SER A 85 -4.08 12.79 1.32
C SER A 85 -4.73 13.03 2.69
N PRO A 86 -4.05 12.71 3.80
CA PRO A 86 -4.49 13.12 5.13
C PRO A 86 -4.69 14.63 5.26
N SER A 87 -3.86 15.44 4.60
CA SER A 87 -4.04 16.89 4.50
C SER A 87 -5.08 17.37 3.47
N LYS A 88 -5.91 16.46 2.92
CA LYS A 88 -6.94 16.75 1.90
C LYS A 88 -6.44 17.22 0.54
N LYS A 89 -5.15 17.03 0.22
CA LYS A 89 -4.61 17.28 -1.12
C LYS A 89 -4.88 16.07 -2.01
N ILE A 90 -5.07 16.30 -3.30
CA ILE A 90 -5.18 15.21 -4.28
C ILE A 90 -3.76 14.80 -4.72
N TRP A 91 -3.50 13.50 -4.70
CA TRP A 91 -2.29 12.89 -5.25
C TRP A 91 -2.66 12.01 -6.44
N GLU A 92 -2.07 12.32 -7.59
CA GLU A 92 -2.29 11.60 -8.83
C GLU A 92 -1.03 10.84 -9.24
N PHE A 93 -1.21 9.61 -9.70
CA PHE A 93 -0.12 8.78 -10.23
C PHE A 93 -0.57 8.02 -11.48
N ASN A 94 0.39 7.72 -12.34
CA ASN A 94 0.21 7.04 -13.63
C ASN A 94 -0.62 7.89 -14.62
N GLN A 95 -0.91 7.33 -15.80
CA GLN A 95 -1.70 8.04 -16.81
C GLN A 95 -3.17 8.16 -16.37
N PRO A 96 -3.81 9.34 -16.49
CA PRO A 96 -5.24 9.49 -16.25
C PRO A 96 -6.08 8.51 -17.07
N SER A 97 -7.12 7.97 -16.45
CA SER A 97 -8.05 7.03 -17.09
C SER A 97 -9.38 7.03 -16.34
N GLU A 98 -10.48 7.03 -17.08
CA GLU A 98 -11.84 6.88 -16.53
C GLU A 98 -12.31 5.42 -16.53
N GLU A 99 -11.57 4.52 -17.20
CA GLU A 99 -11.95 3.11 -17.38
C GLU A 99 -11.10 2.15 -16.54
N ASN A 100 -9.93 2.62 -16.05
CA ASN A 100 -9.01 1.83 -15.25
C ASN A 100 -8.33 2.69 -14.17
N PHE A 101 -9.01 2.85 -13.03
CA PHE A 101 -8.56 3.73 -11.96
C PHE A 101 -8.85 3.18 -10.56
N ILE A 102 -8.15 3.76 -9.58
CA ILE A 102 -8.38 3.58 -8.15
C ILE A 102 -8.47 4.96 -7.51
N GLU A 103 -9.60 5.26 -6.90
CA GLU A 103 -9.87 6.54 -6.25
C GLU A 103 -10.32 6.34 -4.79
N GLY A 104 -9.92 7.26 -3.90
CA GLY A 104 -10.34 7.23 -2.50
C GLY A 104 -9.27 7.79 -1.57
N THR A 105 -9.22 7.32 -0.33
CA THR A 105 -8.24 7.85 0.64
C THR A 105 -6.86 7.21 0.47
N ALA A 106 -5.80 7.99 0.65
CA ALA A 106 -4.43 7.45 0.64
C ALA A 106 -4.21 6.42 1.77
N THR A 107 -4.84 6.61 2.92
CA THR A 107 -4.77 5.66 4.04
C THR A 107 -5.33 4.29 3.66
N GLU A 108 -6.52 4.21 3.07
CA GLU A 108 -7.10 2.92 2.66
C GLU A 108 -6.28 2.26 1.55
N PHE A 109 -5.76 3.04 0.60
CA PHE A 109 -4.84 2.49 -0.40
C PHE A 109 -3.61 1.86 0.25
N CYS A 110 -2.98 2.56 1.20
CA CYS A 110 -1.86 2.03 1.99
C CYS A 110 -2.27 0.75 2.74
N GLN A 111 -3.47 0.72 3.33
CA GLN A 111 -3.95 -0.45 4.08
C GLN A 111 -4.09 -1.68 3.20
N VAL A 112 -4.58 -1.53 1.97
CA VAL A 112 -4.75 -2.62 1.00
C VAL A 112 -3.40 -3.11 0.48
N VAL A 113 -2.52 -2.22 0.01
CA VAL A 113 -1.23 -2.65 -0.57
C VAL A 113 -0.29 -3.29 0.45
N SER A 114 -0.43 -2.92 1.74
CA SER A 114 0.29 -3.57 2.85
C SER A 114 -0.48 -4.74 3.47
N GLN A 115 -1.63 -5.12 2.91
CA GLN A 115 -2.49 -6.23 3.35
C GLN A 115 -2.97 -6.13 4.81
N THR A 116 -3.13 -4.93 5.34
CA THR A 116 -3.76 -4.70 6.67
C THR A 116 -5.29 -4.64 6.59
N ARG A 117 -5.84 -4.43 5.40
CA ARG A 117 -7.26 -4.51 5.08
C ARG A 117 -7.49 -5.29 3.79
N ASN A 118 -8.65 -5.92 3.69
CA ASN A 118 -9.16 -6.37 2.40
C ASN A 118 -9.68 -5.15 1.63
N ILE A 119 -9.60 -5.16 0.30
CA ILE A 119 -10.17 -4.10 -0.54
C ILE A 119 -11.68 -3.91 -0.29
N GLN A 120 -12.42 -4.99 -0.03
CA GLN A 120 -13.86 -4.96 0.26
C GLN A 120 -14.19 -4.28 1.60
N ASP A 121 -13.21 -4.13 2.49
CA ASP A 121 -13.36 -3.45 3.78
C ASP A 121 -13.00 -1.95 3.69
N THR A 122 -12.87 -1.42 2.48
CA THR A 122 -12.50 -0.01 2.23
C THR A 122 -13.55 0.71 1.37
N LYS A 123 -13.44 2.03 1.31
CA LYS A 123 -14.24 2.88 0.42
C LYS A 123 -13.52 3.24 -0.89
N LEU A 124 -12.46 2.52 -1.24
CA LEU A 124 -11.77 2.74 -2.51
C LEU A 124 -12.69 2.38 -3.68
N ALA A 125 -12.89 3.32 -4.59
CA ALA A 125 -13.50 3.06 -5.88
C ALA A 125 -12.45 2.39 -6.79
N VAL A 126 -12.72 1.17 -7.24
CA VAL A 126 -11.81 0.38 -8.08
C VAL A 126 -12.51 0.03 -9.39
N VAL A 127 -12.14 0.72 -10.46
CA VAL A 127 -12.77 0.57 -11.78
C VAL A 127 -11.76 0.01 -12.77
N GLY A 128 -12.21 -0.92 -13.61
CA GLY A 128 -11.40 -1.54 -14.65
C GLY A 128 -10.77 -2.88 -14.26
N THR A 129 -10.48 -3.70 -15.28
CA THR A 129 -10.01 -5.08 -15.08
C THR A 129 -8.65 -5.15 -14.40
N THR A 130 -7.74 -4.24 -14.73
CA THR A 130 -6.39 -4.21 -14.15
C THR A 130 -6.41 -3.73 -12.71
N ALA A 131 -7.16 -2.67 -12.40
CA ALA A 131 -7.34 -2.17 -11.05
C ALA A 131 -7.90 -3.25 -10.11
N ASN A 132 -8.97 -3.94 -10.54
CA ASN A 132 -9.59 -5.02 -9.77
C ASN A 132 -8.64 -6.21 -9.57
N LYS A 133 -7.92 -6.62 -10.63
CA LYS A 133 -6.91 -7.69 -10.52
C LYS A 133 -5.79 -7.29 -9.57
N TRP A 134 -5.32 -6.05 -9.60
CA TRP A 134 -4.23 -5.62 -8.74
C TRP A 134 -4.66 -5.52 -7.27
N MET A 135 -5.79 -4.87 -6.97
CA MET A 135 -6.26 -4.72 -5.59
C MET A 135 -6.61 -6.04 -4.91
N SER A 136 -6.94 -7.09 -5.69
CA SER A 136 -7.15 -8.44 -5.13
C SER A 136 -5.87 -9.21 -4.78
N ILE A 137 -4.69 -8.74 -5.21
CA ILE A 137 -3.40 -9.41 -4.97
C ILE A 137 -2.30 -8.46 -4.46
N ALA A 138 -2.63 -7.21 -4.14
CA ALA A 138 -1.66 -6.19 -3.85
C ALA A 138 -0.73 -6.62 -2.69
N GLN A 139 0.58 -6.40 -2.88
CA GLN A 139 1.60 -6.71 -1.89
C GLN A 139 2.80 -5.81 -2.12
N CYS A 140 3.03 -4.85 -1.22
CA CYS A 140 4.14 -3.91 -1.30
C CYS A 140 5.35 -4.29 -0.42
N PHE A 141 5.42 -5.55 0.03
CA PHE A 141 6.49 -6.07 0.88
C PHE A 141 7.14 -7.33 0.29
N ALA A 142 8.39 -7.57 0.72
CA ALA A 142 9.20 -8.69 0.26
C ALA A 142 8.71 -10.03 0.84
N GLY A 143 9.06 -11.13 0.16
CA GLY A 143 8.70 -12.48 0.55
C GLY A 143 7.80 -13.18 -0.47
N PRO A 144 7.48 -14.47 -0.23
CA PRO A 144 6.59 -15.23 -1.12
C PRO A 144 5.20 -14.57 -1.19
N PRO A 145 4.39 -14.91 -2.21
CA PRO A 145 3.03 -14.42 -2.30
C PRO A 145 2.23 -14.68 -1.02
N GLN A 146 1.60 -13.64 -0.50
CA GLN A 146 0.64 -13.74 0.58
C GLN A 146 -0.78 -13.58 0.02
N THR A 147 -1.74 -14.28 0.62
CA THR A 147 -3.15 -14.03 0.33
C THR A 147 -3.57 -12.82 1.18
N PRO A 148 -4.20 -11.78 0.58
CA PRO A 148 -4.76 -10.69 1.35
C PRO A 148 -5.74 -11.21 2.41
N PRO A 149 -5.90 -10.51 3.55
CA PRO A 149 -6.85 -10.93 4.58
C PRO A 149 -8.23 -11.14 3.98
N ALA A 150 -8.98 -12.12 4.47
CA ALA A 150 -10.36 -12.30 4.03
C ALA A 150 -11.21 -11.07 4.42
N PRO A 151 -12.26 -10.73 3.63
CA PRO A 151 -13.16 -9.63 3.96
C PRO A 151 -13.71 -9.75 5.39
N GLY A 152 -13.80 -8.64 6.11
CA GLY A 152 -14.32 -8.59 7.47
C GLY A 152 -13.46 -9.27 8.53
N THR A 153 -12.20 -9.65 8.25
CA THR A 153 -11.33 -10.32 9.25
C THR A 153 -10.33 -9.39 9.93
N ARG A 154 -10.02 -8.24 9.32
CA ARG A 154 -9.15 -7.21 9.90
C ARG A 154 -9.90 -5.90 9.93
N PHE A 155 -10.41 -5.53 11.10
CA PHE A 155 -11.17 -4.32 11.32
C PHE A 155 -10.81 -3.73 12.67
N ARG A 156 -11.10 -2.44 12.84
CA ARG A 156 -10.92 -1.78 14.13
C ARG A 156 -11.93 -2.38 15.11
N GLY A 157 -11.45 -2.87 16.24
CA GLY A 157 -12.30 -3.37 17.32
C GLY A 157 -13.24 -2.28 17.84
N ALA A 158 -14.29 -2.69 18.55
CA ALA A 158 -15.14 -1.74 19.26
C ALA A 158 -14.27 -0.90 20.20
N THR A 159 -14.53 0.42 20.25
CA THR A 159 -13.92 1.29 21.24
C THR A 159 -14.23 0.73 22.62
N LYS A 160 -13.21 0.37 23.39
CA LYS A 160 -13.41 0.07 24.80
C LYS A 160 -13.80 1.38 25.49
N THR A 161 -15.06 1.50 25.87
CA THR A 161 -15.49 2.52 26.82
C THR A 161 -15.07 2.02 28.20
N ASP A 162 -14.16 2.77 28.84
CA ASP A 162 -13.84 2.60 30.27
C ASP A 162 -15.05 2.90 31.15
#